data_AF-A0A7X6TRX0-F1
#
_entry.id   AF-A0A7X6TRX0-F1
#
_cell.length_a   1.000
_cell.length_b   1.000
_cell.length_c   1.000
_cell.angle_alpha   90.00
_cell.angle_beta   90.00
_cell.angle_gamma   90.00
#
_symmetry.space_group_name_H-M   'P 1'
#
loop_
_entity.id
_entity.type
_entity.pdbx_description
1 polymer ?
#
loop_
_entity_poly.entity_id
_entity_poly.type
_entity_poly.pdbx_seq_one_letter_code
_entity_poly.pdbx_strand_id
1 'polypeptide(L)'
;MKDQDVDVYFKTLDRALFLKDEYKILAQGDSPLPIGFAQTISQPSLVVEMTKMLALRRNSKVLEIGTGSGYQTAFLAHFTGEVYT
;
A
#
# COMPACT_ATOMS: atom_id res chain seq x y z
N MET A 1 -10.30 -11.20 7.51
CA MET A 1 -9.12 -10.62 8.16
C MET A 1 -9.60 -9.67 9.25
N LYS A 2 -8.86 -9.49 10.33
CA LYS A 2 -9.18 -8.47 11.35
C LYS A 2 -8.42 -7.18 11.03
N ASP A 3 -8.97 -6.02 11.36
CA ASP A 3 -8.32 -4.72 11.13
C ASP A 3 -6.92 -4.64 11.75
N GLN A 4 -6.74 -5.29 12.90
CA GLN A 4 -5.45 -5.37 13.57
C GLN A 4 -4.37 -6.08 12.74
N ASP A 5 -4.76 -7.03 11.88
CA ASP A 5 -3.82 -7.71 10.98
C ASP A 5 -3.26 -6.72 9.94
N VAL A 6 -4.08 -5.76 9.49
CA VAL A 6 -3.67 -4.68 8.58
C VAL A 6 -2.62 -3.77 9.23
N ASP A 7 -2.89 -3.34 10.46
CA ASP A 7 -2.00 -2.45 11.21
C ASP A 7 -0.65 -3.11 11.52
N VAL A 8 -0.66 -4.42 11.80
CA VAL A 8 0.57 -5.19 12.03
C VAL A 8 1.39 -5.26 10.76
N TYR A 9 0.78 -5.64 9.63
CA TYR A 9 1.52 -5.79 8.38
C TYR A 9 2.05 -4.45 7.84
N PHE A 10 1.31 -3.35 8.04
CA PHE A 10 1.77 -2.00 7.70
C PHE A 10 3.15 -1.67 8.29
N LYS A 11 3.42 -2.12 9.51
CA LYS A 11 4.72 -1.90 10.17
C LYS A 11 5.86 -2.76 9.60
N THR A 12 5.54 -3.75 8.77
CA THR A 12 6.52 -4.70 8.21
C THR A 12 6.87 -4.39 6.76
N LEU A 13 5.96 -3.79 6.00
CA LEU A 13 6.20 -3.43 4.60
C LEU A 13 6.94 -2.09 4.52
N ASP A 14 8.23 -2.14 4.22
CA ASP A 14 9.05 -0.95 4.09
C ASP A 14 8.64 -0.08 2.88
N ARG A 15 7.94 1.02 3.17
CA ARG A 15 7.51 2.01 2.17
C ARG A 15 8.69 2.65 1.43
N ALA A 16 9.89 2.71 2.01
CA ALA A 16 11.07 3.30 1.37
C ALA A 16 11.55 2.51 0.14
N LEU A 17 11.22 1.22 0.04
CA LEU A 17 11.52 0.38 -1.13
C LEU A 17 10.74 0.80 -2.39
N PHE A 18 9.67 1.57 -2.21
CA PHE A 18 8.77 2.03 -3.27
C PHE A 18 8.98 3.52 -3.63
N LEU A 19 10.08 4.10 -3.15
CA LEU A 19 10.42 5.52 -3.30
C LEU A 19 11.79 5.69 -3.96
N LYS A 20 11.95 6.84 -4.63
CA LYS A 20 13.28 7.33 -5.04
C LYS A 20 14.12 7.69 -3.81
N ASP A 21 15.44 7.60 -3.95
CA ASP A 21 16.39 7.81 -2.84
C ASP A 21 16.18 9.14 -2.09
N GLU A 22 15.90 10.22 -2.82
CA GLU A 22 15.65 11.56 -2.27
C GLU A 22 14.44 11.64 -1.31
N TYR A 23 13.49 10.70 -1.43
CA TYR A 23 12.28 10.67 -0.59
C TYR A 23 12.32 9.60 0.50
N LYS A 24 13.34 8.72 0.54
CA LYS A 24 13.39 7.62 1.52
C LYS A 24 13.38 8.08 2.97
N ILE A 25 14.02 9.22 3.26
CA ILE A 25 14.02 9.80 4.61
C ILE A 25 12.62 10.27 5.07
N LEU A 26 11.71 10.49 4.12
CA LEU A 26 10.33 10.92 4.37
C LEU A 26 9.34 9.75 4.37
N ALA A 27 9.79 8.51 4.16
CA ALA A 27 8.92 7.36 3.91
C ALA A 27 7.88 7.10 5.03
N GLN A 28 8.23 7.43 6.28
CA GLN A 28 7.36 7.25 7.46
C GLN A 28 6.35 8.41 7.65
N GLY A 29 6.51 9.50 6.91
CA GLY A 29 5.59 10.64 6.99
C GLY A 29 4.21 10.30 6.45
N ASP A 30 3.17 10.76 7.15
CA ASP A 30 1.78 10.57 6.71
C ASP A 30 1.36 11.58 5.65
N SER A 31 2.03 11.52 4.50
CA SER A 31 1.79 12.38 3.35
C SER A 31 2.05 11.62 2.05
N PRO A 32 1.41 12.04 0.94
CA PRO A 32 1.77 11.52 -0.37
C PRO A 32 3.17 12.01 -0.76
N LEU A 33 3.91 11.15 -1.46
CA LEU A 33 5.26 11.47 -1.93
C LEU A 33 5.36 11.27 -3.45
N PRO A 34 6.13 12.08 -4.18
CA PRO A 34 6.29 11.92 -5.63
C PRO A 34 7.00 10.60 -5.98
N ILE A 35 6.53 9.96 -7.05
CA ILE A 35 7.17 8.73 -7.61
C ILE A 35 7.62 8.92 -9.07
N GLY A 36 7.44 10.12 -9.62
CA GLY A 36 7.71 10.43 -11.03
C GLY A 36 6.45 10.37 -11.89
N PHE A 37 6.57 10.75 -13.17
CA PHE A 37 5.45 10.75 -14.13
C PHE A 37 4.20 11.51 -13.65
N ALA A 38 4.38 12.57 -12.87
CA ALA A 38 3.30 13.32 -12.20
C ALA A 38 2.41 12.50 -11.24
N GLN A 39 2.87 11.33 -10.81
CA GLN A 39 2.19 10.46 -9.85
C GLN A 39 2.77 10.57 -8.44
N THR A 40 1.98 10.14 -7.46
CA THR A 40 2.37 10.05 -6.06
C THR A 40 2.12 8.64 -5.51
N ILE A 41 2.92 8.22 -4.53
CA ILE A 41 2.54 7.14 -3.61
C ILE A 41 1.60 7.72 -2.56
N SER A 42 0.49 7.04 -2.30
CA SER A 42 -0.49 7.45 -1.29
C SER A 42 0.11 7.56 0.11
N GLN A 43 -0.48 8.41 0.94
CA GLN A 43 -0.14 8.50 2.35
C GLN A 43 -0.48 7.17 3.09
N PRO A 44 0.32 6.78 4.08
CA PRO A 44 0.14 5.57 4.89
C PRO A 44 -1.25 5.37 5.49
N SER A 45 -1.83 6.40 6.11
CA SER A 45 -3.17 6.30 6.72
C SER A 45 -4.22 5.88 5.71
N LEU A 46 -4.19 6.49 4.52
CA LEU A 46 -5.10 6.17 3.42
C LEU A 46 -4.96 4.72 2.94
N VAL A 47 -3.72 4.23 2.79
CA VAL A 47 -3.45 2.82 2.40
C VAL A 47 -4.07 1.84 3.40
N VAL A 48 -3.88 2.10 4.70
CA VAL A 48 -4.43 1.27 5.78
C VAL A 48 -5.95 1.33 5.79
N GLU A 49 -6.53 2.53 5.76
CA GLU A 49 -7.98 2.75 5.80
C GLU A 49 -8.70 2.12 4.60
N MET A 50 -8.21 2.36 3.38
CA MET A 50 -8.76 1.74 2.17
C MET A 50 -8.72 0.21 2.27
N THR A 51 -7.61 -0.35 2.73
CA THR A 51 -7.45 -1.81 2.84
C THR A 51 -8.39 -2.43 3.88
N LYS A 52 -8.60 -1.76 5.02
CA LYS A 52 -9.58 -2.17 6.04
C LYS A 52 -11.00 -2.17 5.47
N MET A 53 -11.39 -1.12 4.75
CA MET A 53 -12.73 -0.99 4.16
C MET A 53 -13.07 -2.09 3.14
N LEU A 54 -12.06 -2.64 2.45
CA LEU A 54 -12.25 -3.74 1.49
C LEU A 54 -12.68 -5.06 2.15
N ALA A 55 -12.54 -5.20 3.48
CA ALA A 55 -12.91 -6.39 4.25
C ALA A 55 -12.40 -7.72 3.64
N LEU A 56 -11.14 -7.70 3.20
CA LEU A 56 -10.53 -8.77 2.40
C LEU A 56 -10.47 -10.13 3.11
N ARG A 57 -10.54 -11.17 2.29
CA ARG A 57 -10.36 -12.57 2.68
C ARG A 57 -9.17 -13.15 1.90
N ARG A 58 -8.52 -14.18 2.44
CA ARG A 58 -7.35 -14.81 1.83
C ARG A 58 -7.57 -15.34 0.40
N ASN A 59 -8.82 -15.60 0.01
CA ASN A 59 -9.19 -16.05 -1.33
C ASN A 59 -9.83 -14.95 -2.20
N SER A 60 -9.81 -13.69 -1.74
CA SER A 60 -10.28 -12.55 -2.53
C SER A 60 -9.44 -12.43 -3.80
N LYS A 61 -10.12 -12.10 -4.90
CA LYS A 61 -9.52 -11.61 -6.14
C LYS A 61 -9.76 -10.11 -6.21
N VAL A 62 -8.70 -9.32 -6.28
CA VAL A 62 -8.77 -7.86 -6.25
C VAL A 62 -8.30 -7.28 -7.57
N LEU A 63 -9.03 -6.27 -8.07
CA LEU A 63 -8.59 -5.39 -9.15
C LEU A 63 -8.19 -4.06 -8.53
N GLU A 64 -6.93 -3.69 -8.67
CA GLU A 64 -6.41 -2.39 -8.30
C GLU A 64 -6.29 -1.53 -9.56
N ILE A 65 -6.91 -0.35 -9.57
CA ILE A 65 -6.77 0.58 -10.68
C ILE A 65 -5.79 1.67 -10.27
N GLY A 66 -4.66 1.72 -10.96
CA GLY A 66 -3.58 2.67 -10.70
C GLY A 66 -2.48 2.09 -9.81
N THR A 67 -1.69 1.17 -10.35
CA THR A 67 -0.56 0.51 -9.67
C THR A 67 0.41 1.50 -9.03
N GLY A 68 0.68 2.62 -9.71
CA GLY A 68 1.60 3.65 -9.24
C GLY A 68 2.98 3.07 -8.92
N SER A 69 3.41 3.18 -7.67
CA SER A 69 4.69 2.61 -7.21
C SER A 69 4.64 1.11 -6.94
N GLY A 70 3.45 0.50 -6.90
CA GLY A 70 3.24 -0.88 -6.48
C GLY A 70 3.15 -1.09 -4.97
N TYR A 71 3.20 -0.02 -4.15
CA TYR A 71 3.13 -0.14 -2.69
C TYR A 71 1.79 -0.70 -2.21
N GLN A 72 0.68 -0.14 -2.70
CA GLN A 72 -0.67 -0.63 -2.39
C GLN A 72 -0.87 -2.04 -2.96
N THR A 73 -0.38 -2.33 -4.17
CA THR A 73 -0.37 -3.68 -4.77
C THR A 73 0.30 -4.71 -3.86
N ALA A 74 1.53 -4.43 -3.41
CA ALA A 74 2.29 -5.30 -2.53
C ALA A 74 1.61 -5.45 -1.15
N PHE A 75 0.94 -4.39 -0.70
CA PHE A 75 0.17 -4.40 0.54
C PHE A 75 -1.06 -5.32 0.42
N LEU A 76 -1.85 -5.19 -0.65
CA LEU A 76 -3.01 -6.02 -0.93
C LEU A 76 -2.65 -7.49 -1.11
N ALA A 77 -1.55 -7.77 -1.82
CA ALA A 77 -1.09 -9.13 -2.13
C ALA A 77 -0.82 -9.99 -0.88
N HIS A 78 -0.54 -9.37 0.27
CA HIS A 78 -0.39 -10.10 1.53
C HIS A 78 -1.72 -10.68 2.06
N PHE A 79 -2.83 -10.02 1.75
CA PHE A 79 -4.14 -10.32 2.33
C PHE A 79 -5.08 -11.07 1.38
N THR A 80 -4.72 -11.18 0.11
CA THR A 80 -5.57 -11.72 -0.95
C THR A 80 -4.92 -12.92 -1.64
N GLY A 81 -5.71 -13.63 -2.46
CA GLY A 81 -5.19 -14.73 -3.27
C GLY A 81 -4.57 -14.22 -4.57
N GLU A 82 -5.21 -13.21 -5.18
CA GLU A 82 -4.81 -12.64 -6.47
C GLU A 82 -5.04 -11.12 -6.46
N VAL A 83 -4.10 -10.38 -7.06
CA VAL A 83 -4.24 -8.94 -7.36
C VAL A 83 -3.97 -8.74 -8.84
N TYR A 84 -4.90 -8.06 -9.52
CA TYR A 84 -4.81 -7.64 -10.91
C TYR A 84 -4.65 -6.12 -10.95
N THR A 85 -3.84 -5.61 -11.89
CA THR A 85 -3.55 -4.17 -12.02
C THR A 85 -3.64 -3.72 -13.46
#